data_AF-A0A937XNF3-F1
#
_entry.id   AF-A0A937XNF3-F1
#
_cell.length_a   1.000
_cell.length_b   1.000
_cell.length_c   1.000
_cell.angle_alpha   90.00
_cell.angle_beta   90.00
_cell.angle_gamma   90.00
#
_symmetry.space_group_name_H-M   'P 1'
#
loop_
_entity.id
_entity.type
_entity.pdbx_description
1 polymer ?
#
loop_
_entity_poly.entity_id
_entity_poly.type
_entity_poly.pdbx_seq_one_letter_code
_entity_poly.pdbx_strand_id
1 'polypeptide(L)'
;MLLTLTPSSARSTKRLEMRPCFKLSVRRFSILWGGIMANTGDSNQFIAMLTGKLDSDVTFQSFSDSSKSGKELNRVLHGSFSGHVEQLSRLNGRGAGVFVMVNEGDLNGRRAANVVAIRALFVDLDDAPLTVLDASPVPPHIVIESSPDRFHAYWRVTGCPVDAFTPLQKQLAERFGGDPKVCDLPRVMRLPGFYHRKAAPFLTRIISCSDAPPIPFEQFLERMGLVQKTTEVDRMTSVVFCSSSVPAGLGDRNRALFDLARTLKAADPEMPYEIRRLWVKQWFETHFEIIGTKDFAVCLDDFERGWANVKSPKGSTLNAVIEQLKRPPQSLERLGYGDLSLYLCSLMFTLHEHQQQHFKGKPIIMSCRTAGEVLGVDKGEANKLLNTLERDSVIALVERGAGVRASRWRWIWRE
;
A
#
# COMPACT_ATOMS: atom_id res chain seq x y z
N MET A 1 -75.48 4.35 13.80
CA MET A 1 -75.40 2.89 13.57
C MET A 1 -74.11 2.63 12.82
N LEU A 2 -73.34 1.63 13.27
CA LEU A 2 -71.98 1.28 12.84
C LEU A 2 -71.74 1.33 11.32
N LEU A 3 -70.51 1.69 10.91
CA LEU A 3 -69.56 0.69 10.41
C LEU A 3 -68.19 1.31 10.10
N THR A 4 -67.21 0.75 10.79
CA THR A 4 -65.76 0.89 10.64
C THR A 4 -65.28 0.41 9.26
N LEU A 5 -64.41 1.19 8.62
CA LEU A 5 -63.60 0.74 7.49
C LEU A 5 -62.12 0.86 7.85
N THR A 6 -61.48 -0.28 8.05
CA THR A 6 -60.02 -0.46 8.01
C THR A 6 -59.53 -0.45 6.57
N PRO A 7 -58.39 0.20 6.22
CA PRO A 7 -57.66 -0.12 5.01
C PRO A 7 -56.56 -1.13 5.30
N SER A 8 -56.73 -2.32 4.73
CA SER A 8 -55.66 -3.26 4.42
C SER A 8 -54.77 -2.65 3.33
N SER A 9 -53.46 -2.56 3.56
CA SER A 9 -52.50 -2.49 2.47
C SER A 9 -51.27 -3.34 2.81
N ALA A 10 -51.30 -4.58 2.31
CA ALA A 10 -50.12 -5.43 2.21
C ALA A 10 -49.21 -4.86 1.11
N ARG A 11 -48.06 -4.31 1.48
CA ARG A 11 -46.96 -4.08 0.54
C ARG A 11 -46.15 -5.36 0.40
N SER A 12 -46.28 -5.96 -0.78
CA SER A 12 -45.48 -7.06 -1.30
C SER A 12 -43.98 -6.79 -1.15
N THR A 13 -43.31 -7.64 -0.37
CA THR A 13 -41.86 -7.80 -0.36
C THR A 13 -41.45 -8.56 -1.63
N LYS A 14 -40.86 -7.86 -2.60
CA LYS A 14 -40.19 -8.49 -3.74
C LYS A 14 -38.95 -9.25 -3.23
N ARG A 15 -39.14 -10.56 -3.01
CA ARG A 15 -38.08 -11.55 -2.88
C ARG A 15 -37.27 -11.54 -4.18
N LEU A 16 -35.97 -11.27 -4.10
CA LEU A 16 -35.04 -11.41 -5.23
C LEU A 16 -34.98 -12.90 -5.59
N GLU A 17 -35.68 -13.31 -6.65
CA GLU A 17 -35.48 -14.63 -7.25
C GLU A 17 -34.14 -14.61 -8.00
N MET A 18 -33.17 -15.38 -7.48
CA MET A 18 -31.96 -15.71 -8.22
C MET A 18 -32.34 -16.50 -9.46
N ARG A 19 -32.04 -15.94 -10.63
CA ARG A 19 -32.21 -16.63 -11.92
C ARG A 19 -31.16 -17.75 -12.03
N PRO A 20 -31.52 -18.95 -12.53
CA PRO A 20 -30.55 -20.01 -12.77
C PRO A 20 -29.61 -19.59 -13.90
N CYS A 21 -28.31 -19.49 -13.61
CA CYS A 21 -27.28 -19.24 -14.61
C CYS A 21 -26.99 -20.54 -15.39
N PHE A 22 -26.70 -20.39 -16.68
CA PHE A 22 -26.40 -21.47 -17.62
C PHE A 22 -25.30 -22.39 -17.07
N LYS A 23 -25.63 -23.67 -16.85
CA LYS A 23 -24.63 -24.72 -16.56
C LYS A 23 -23.76 -24.91 -17.80
N LEU A 24 -22.47 -24.57 -17.73
CA LEU A 24 -21.48 -25.25 -18.55
C LEU A 24 -21.59 -26.75 -18.23
N SER A 25 -22.01 -27.53 -19.23
CA SER A 25 -22.17 -28.99 -19.12
C SER A 25 -20.79 -29.64 -19.04
N VAL A 26 -20.16 -29.58 -17.87
CA VAL A 26 -19.11 -30.52 -17.49
C VAL A 26 -19.85 -31.75 -16.98
N ARG A 27 -19.83 -32.85 -17.76
CA ARG A 27 -20.42 -34.12 -17.33
C ARG A 27 -19.84 -34.48 -15.96
N ARG A 28 -20.67 -34.55 -14.92
CA ARG A 28 -20.32 -35.14 -13.62
C ARG A 28 -20.01 -36.61 -13.84
N PHE A 29 -18.74 -36.92 -14.06
CA PHE A 29 -18.25 -38.29 -14.05
C PHE A 29 -17.88 -38.66 -12.61
N SER A 30 -18.78 -39.36 -11.93
CA SER A 30 -18.41 -40.15 -10.76
C SER A 30 -17.68 -41.38 -11.28
N ILE A 31 -16.34 -41.36 -11.28
CA ILE A 31 -15.57 -42.52 -11.68
C ILE A 31 -15.40 -43.42 -10.45
N LEU A 32 -16.04 -44.58 -10.47
CA LEU A 32 -15.90 -45.62 -9.46
C LEU A 32 -14.56 -46.35 -9.68
N TRP A 33 -13.55 -46.01 -8.88
CA TRP A 33 -12.38 -46.86 -8.68
C TRP A 33 -12.27 -47.19 -7.20
N GLY A 34 -12.43 -48.47 -6.84
CA GLY A 34 -12.02 -49.00 -5.53
C GLY A 34 -12.73 -48.41 -4.29
N GLY A 35 -14.00 -48.00 -4.39
CA GLY A 35 -14.86 -47.77 -3.21
C GLY A 35 -14.70 -46.44 -2.46
N ILE A 36 -13.99 -45.43 -3.00
CA ILE A 36 -13.88 -44.09 -2.39
C ILE A 36 -14.29 -43.03 -3.42
N MET A 37 -15.49 -42.46 -3.27
CA MET A 37 -16.02 -41.44 -4.18
C MET A 37 -15.38 -40.07 -3.92
N ALA A 38 -14.40 -39.67 -4.73
CA ALA A 38 -14.06 -38.25 -4.91
C ALA A 38 -14.96 -37.66 -6.00
N ASN A 39 -15.62 -36.52 -5.74
CA ASN A 39 -16.34 -35.78 -6.76
C ASN A 39 -15.33 -34.90 -7.53
N THR A 40 -14.71 -35.48 -8.55
CA THR A 40 -13.67 -34.83 -9.37
C THR A 40 -14.17 -33.60 -10.13
N GLY A 41 -15.48 -33.46 -10.32
CA GLY A 41 -16.10 -32.30 -10.99
C GLY A 41 -15.88 -31.00 -10.22
N ASP A 42 -16.16 -31.01 -8.91
CA ASP A 42 -16.01 -29.82 -8.06
C ASP A 42 -14.52 -29.41 -7.93
N SER A 43 -13.60 -30.38 -7.84
CA SER A 43 -12.16 -30.09 -7.78
C SER A 43 -11.67 -29.39 -9.04
N ASN A 44 -12.00 -29.95 -10.21
CA ASN A 44 -11.64 -29.37 -11.51
C ASN A 44 -12.23 -27.97 -11.68
N GLN A 45 -13.51 -27.80 -11.33
CA GLN A 45 -14.18 -26.52 -11.44
C GLN A 45 -13.51 -25.47 -10.53
N PHE A 46 -13.18 -25.84 -9.28
CA PHE A 46 -12.51 -24.93 -8.35
C PHE A 46 -11.14 -24.48 -8.86
N ILE A 47 -10.30 -25.43 -9.30
CA ILE A 47 -8.96 -25.13 -9.81
C ILE A 47 -9.04 -24.29 -11.09
N ALA A 48 -9.96 -24.61 -11.99
CA ALA A 48 -10.16 -23.85 -13.22
C ALA A 48 -10.59 -22.42 -12.93
N MET A 49 -11.48 -22.22 -11.95
CA MET A 49 -11.86 -20.87 -11.54
C MET A 49 -10.70 -20.10 -10.91
N LEU A 50 -9.92 -20.72 -10.02
CA LEU A 50 -8.78 -20.06 -9.39
C LEU A 50 -7.67 -19.68 -10.37
N THR A 51 -7.37 -20.56 -11.33
CA THR A 51 -6.22 -20.41 -12.24
C THR A 51 -6.58 -19.78 -13.58
N GLY A 52 -7.88 -19.70 -13.90
CA GLY A 52 -8.39 -19.26 -15.19
C GLY A 52 -8.21 -20.27 -16.33
N LYS A 53 -7.67 -21.46 -16.06
CA LYS A 53 -7.43 -22.51 -17.08
C LYS A 53 -7.77 -23.90 -16.52
N LEU A 54 -8.30 -24.75 -17.39
CA LEU A 54 -8.50 -26.16 -17.06
C LEU A 54 -7.15 -26.86 -16.86
N ASP A 55 -7.09 -27.74 -15.87
CA ASP A 55 -5.96 -28.63 -15.58
C ASP A 55 -4.59 -27.94 -15.39
N SER A 56 -4.61 -26.71 -14.86
CA SER A 56 -3.40 -25.98 -14.49
C SER A 56 -2.59 -26.70 -13.42
N ASP A 57 -1.27 -26.58 -13.51
CA ASP A 57 -0.39 -27.00 -12.42
C ASP A 57 -0.60 -26.14 -11.17
N VAL A 58 -0.77 -26.81 -10.04
CA VAL A 58 -0.95 -26.19 -8.73
C VAL A 58 -0.16 -26.96 -7.67
N THR A 59 -0.08 -26.38 -6.47
CA THR A 59 0.47 -27.07 -5.30
C THR A 59 -0.67 -27.63 -4.46
N PHE A 60 -0.76 -28.96 -4.39
CA PHE A 60 -1.61 -29.66 -3.45
C PHE A 60 -0.86 -29.92 -2.15
N GLN A 61 -1.65 -30.01 -1.08
CA GLN A 61 -1.16 -30.38 0.23
C GLN A 61 -2.15 -31.33 0.89
N SER A 62 -1.63 -32.37 1.54
CA SER A 62 -2.43 -33.26 2.39
C SER A 62 -1.92 -33.25 3.82
N PHE A 63 -2.81 -33.42 4.78
CA PHE A 63 -2.49 -33.59 6.20
C PHE A 63 -3.46 -34.59 6.83
N SER A 64 -3.11 -35.18 7.96
CA SER A 64 -4.07 -36.01 8.70
C SER A 64 -5.24 -35.16 9.22
N ASP A 65 -6.48 -35.59 8.96
CA ASP A 65 -7.67 -35.01 9.61
C ASP A 65 -7.91 -35.59 11.02
N SER A 66 -7.16 -36.63 11.41
CA SER A 66 -7.17 -37.14 12.78
C SER A 66 -5.97 -36.65 13.57
N SER A 67 -6.15 -36.41 14.87
CA SER A 67 -5.05 -36.14 15.80
C SER A 67 -4.16 -37.36 16.07
N LYS A 68 -4.54 -38.56 15.60
CA LYS A 68 -3.92 -39.84 15.91
C LYS A 68 -2.99 -40.37 14.81
N SER A 69 -3.03 -39.85 13.58
CA SER A 69 -2.17 -40.30 12.47
C SER A 69 -1.06 -39.30 12.12
N GLY A 70 0.16 -39.82 12.09
CA GLY A 70 1.41 -39.06 11.98
C GLY A 70 1.75 -38.54 10.58
N LYS A 71 2.99 -38.03 10.47
CA LYS A 71 3.60 -37.38 9.29
C LYS A 71 3.45 -38.14 7.96
N GLU A 72 3.07 -39.42 7.98
CA GLU A 72 2.92 -40.28 6.81
C GLU A 72 1.87 -39.81 5.79
N LEU A 73 0.83 -39.10 6.23
CA LEU A 73 -0.21 -38.57 5.35
C LEU A 73 0.11 -37.16 4.82
N ASN A 74 1.24 -36.58 5.23
CA ASN A 74 1.66 -35.27 4.76
C ASN A 74 2.37 -35.40 3.42
N ARG A 75 1.78 -34.83 2.36
CA ARG A 75 2.40 -34.71 1.03
C ARG A 75 2.19 -33.31 0.49
N VAL A 76 3.25 -32.71 -0.02
CA VAL A 76 3.21 -31.59 -0.97
C VAL A 76 3.35 -32.21 -2.36
N LEU A 77 2.40 -31.92 -3.26
CA LEU A 77 2.42 -32.43 -4.63
C LEU A 77 2.27 -31.25 -5.58
N HIS A 78 3.16 -31.15 -6.56
CA HIS A 78 3.13 -30.12 -7.60
C HIS A 78 2.70 -30.76 -8.93
N GLY A 79 1.78 -30.11 -9.64
CA GLY A 79 1.32 -30.55 -10.95
C GLY A 79 -0.19 -30.40 -11.09
N SER A 80 -0.72 -30.95 -12.19
CA SER A 80 -2.13 -30.88 -12.53
C SER A 80 -3.00 -31.75 -11.62
N PHE A 81 -4.30 -31.45 -11.57
CA PHE A 81 -5.23 -32.30 -10.82
C PHE A 81 -5.37 -33.67 -11.48
N SER A 82 -5.43 -33.73 -12.81
CA SER A 82 -5.50 -34.99 -13.55
C SER A 82 -4.33 -35.93 -13.23
N GLY A 83 -3.12 -35.39 -13.03
CA GLY A 83 -1.94 -36.17 -12.67
C GLY A 83 -1.93 -36.69 -11.22
N HIS A 84 -2.62 -36.00 -10.30
CA HIS A 84 -2.55 -36.31 -8.86
C HIS A 84 -3.84 -36.89 -8.26
N VAL A 85 -4.95 -36.92 -8.99
CA VAL A 85 -6.27 -37.30 -8.47
C VAL A 85 -6.29 -38.68 -7.79
N GLU A 86 -5.58 -39.67 -8.34
CA GLU A 86 -5.50 -41.01 -7.76
C GLU A 86 -4.79 -40.99 -6.40
N GLN A 87 -3.62 -40.36 -6.34
CA GLN A 87 -2.84 -40.25 -5.11
C GLN A 87 -3.60 -39.45 -4.04
N LEU A 88 -4.23 -38.35 -4.41
CA LEU A 88 -5.06 -37.53 -3.51
C LEU A 88 -6.26 -38.32 -2.98
N SER A 89 -6.92 -39.11 -3.83
CA SER A 89 -8.05 -39.97 -3.44
C SER A 89 -7.62 -41.06 -2.46
N ARG A 90 -6.46 -41.69 -2.70
CA ARG A 90 -5.89 -42.68 -1.78
C ARG A 90 -5.53 -42.06 -0.43
N LEU A 91 -4.92 -40.87 -0.42
CA LEU A 91 -4.62 -40.13 0.80
C LEU A 91 -5.89 -39.77 1.56
N ASN A 92 -6.90 -39.22 0.87
CA ASN A 92 -8.18 -38.91 1.49
C ASN A 92 -8.85 -40.15 2.07
N GLY A 93 -8.85 -41.26 1.33
CA GLY A 93 -9.30 -42.58 1.75
C GLY A 93 -8.69 -43.08 3.06
N ARG A 94 -7.43 -42.74 3.30
CA ARG A 94 -6.69 -43.06 4.54
C ARG A 94 -6.90 -42.07 5.69
N GLY A 95 -7.78 -41.08 5.52
CA GLY A 95 -8.08 -40.08 6.55
C GLY A 95 -7.32 -38.76 6.41
N ALA A 96 -6.67 -38.50 5.26
CA ALA A 96 -6.04 -37.22 5.02
C ALA A 96 -7.06 -36.17 4.56
N GLY A 97 -6.96 -34.95 5.08
CA GLY A 97 -7.51 -33.79 4.42
C GLY A 97 -6.75 -33.45 3.14
N VAL A 98 -7.47 -32.99 2.11
CA VAL A 98 -6.89 -32.55 0.83
C VAL A 98 -7.11 -31.04 0.66
N PHE A 99 -6.03 -30.34 0.31
CA PHE A 99 -5.98 -28.90 0.21
C PHE A 99 -5.22 -28.47 -1.04
N VAL A 100 -5.45 -27.24 -1.49
CA VAL A 100 -4.73 -26.59 -2.58
C VAL A 100 -4.22 -25.24 -2.12
N MET A 101 -2.99 -24.88 -2.53
CA MET A 101 -2.46 -23.53 -2.33
C MET A 101 -3.20 -22.56 -3.23
N VAL A 102 -3.83 -21.55 -2.63
CA VAL A 102 -4.73 -20.65 -3.37
C VAL A 102 -3.95 -19.73 -4.31
N ASN A 103 -2.88 -19.11 -3.80
CA ASN A 103 -2.02 -18.24 -4.58
C ASN A 103 -1.06 -19.05 -5.47
N GLU A 104 -0.55 -18.40 -6.52
CA GLU A 104 0.34 -19.05 -7.47
C GLU A 104 1.71 -19.27 -6.86
N GLY A 105 2.19 -20.51 -6.91
CA GLY A 105 3.54 -20.88 -6.50
C GLY A 105 4.43 -21.16 -7.71
N ASP A 106 5.74 -21.09 -7.50
CA ASP A 106 6.80 -21.47 -8.45
C ASP A 106 6.93 -22.99 -8.68
N LEU A 107 6.07 -23.81 -8.04
CA LEU A 107 6.09 -25.28 -8.05
C LEU A 107 7.39 -25.92 -7.50
N ASN A 108 8.22 -25.15 -6.79
CA ASN A 108 9.46 -25.60 -6.15
C ASN A 108 9.37 -25.56 -4.61
N GLY A 109 8.19 -25.29 -4.06
CA GLY A 109 7.95 -25.31 -2.62
C GLY A 109 6.61 -24.69 -2.20
N ARG A 110 6.47 -24.49 -0.89
CA ARG A 110 5.28 -23.92 -0.24
C ARG A 110 5.64 -22.89 0.84
N ARG A 111 6.71 -22.13 0.63
CA ARG A 111 7.11 -20.99 1.49
C ARG A 111 6.59 -19.69 0.90
N ALA A 112 6.61 -18.61 1.67
CA ALA A 112 6.26 -17.27 1.18
C ALA A 112 7.09 -16.87 -0.06
N ALA A 113 8.38 -17.18 -0.07
CA ALA A 113 9.29 -16.93 -1.20
C ALA A 113 8.95 -17.72 -2.48
N ASN A 114 8.15 -18.79 -2.38
CA ASN A 114 7.69 -19.55 -3.54
C ASN A 114 6.46 -18.93 -4.20
N VAL A 115 5.79 -17.96 -3.56
CA VAL A 115 4.57 -17.35 -4.09
C VAL A 115 4.95 -16.30 -5.12
N VAL A 116 4.49 -16.48 -6.37
CA VAL A 116 4.85 -15.62 -7.50
C VAL A 116 3.71 -14.68 -7.91
N ALA A 117 2.46 -15.00 -7.58
CA ALA A 117 1.31 -14.14 -7.84
C ALA A 117 0.13 -14.41 -6.90
N ILE A 118 -0.68 -13.37 -6.66
CA ILE A 118 -1.93 -13.47 -5.91
C ILE A 118 -3.07 -13.77 -6.89
N ARG A 119 -3.77 -14.89 -6.68
CA ARG A 119 -4.92 -15.31 -7.52
C ARG A 119 -6.25 -14.84 -6.95
N ALA A 120 -6.36 -14.84 -5.62
CA ALA A 120 -7.58 -14.48 -4.93
C ALA A 120 -7.28 -13.94 -3.52
N LEU A 121 -8.14 -13.05 -3.07
CA LEU A 121 -8.35 -12.77 -1.64
C LEU A 121 -9.50 -13.65 -1.15
N PHE A 122 -9.49 -14.05 0.11
CA PHE A 122 -10.46 -15.02 0.61
C PHE A 122 -10.78 -14.86 2.08
N VAL A 123 -11.78 -15.57 2.58
CA VAL A 123 -12.06 -15.69 4.01
C VAL A 123 -12.41 -17.13 4.35
N ASP A 124 -12.03 -17.54 5.56
CA ASP A 124 -12.48 -18.78 6.18
C ASP A 124 -13.48 -18.41 7.27
N LEU A 125 -14.76 -18.59 6.97
CA LEU A 125 -15.88 -18.31 7.87
C LEU A 125 -16.05 -19.53 8.77
N ASP A 126 -15.28 -19.51 9.85
CA ASP A 126 -15.39 -20.50 10.91
C ASP A 126 -16.71 -20.28 11.66
N ASP A 127 -16.76 -19.32 12.58
CA ASP A 127 -17.95 -19.13 13.43
C ASP A 127 -18.97 -18.14 12.85
N ALA A 128 -18.67 -17.55 11.69
CA ALA A 128 -19.53 -16.60 11.01
C ALA A 128 -20.52 -17.30 10.06
N PRO A 129 -21.83 -16.95 10.11
CA PRO A 129 -22.81 -17.53 9.21
C PRO A 129 -22.59 -17.02 7.78
N LEU A 130 -23.01 -17.80 6.77
CA LEU A 130 -22.86 -17.43 5.36
C LEU A 130 -23.48 -16.06 5.01
N THR A 131 -24.53 -15.64 5.73
CA THR A 131 -25.24 -14.37 5.53
C THR A 131 -24.39 -13.13 5.76
N VAL A 132 -23.24 -13.23 6.43
CA VAL A 132 -22.29 -12.09 6.54
C VAL A 132 -21.80 -11.61 5.17
N LEU A 133 -21.81 -12.49 4.16
CA LEU A 133 -21.41 -12.16 2.80
C LEU A 133 -22.48 -11.37 2.03
N ASP A 134 -23.74 -11.33 2.50
CA ASP A 134 -24.80 -10.53 1.88
C ASP A 134 -24.51 -9.03 1.96
N ALA A 135 -23.74 -8.62 2.98
CA ALA A 135 -23.26 -7.25 3.14
C ALA A 135 -22.01 -6.93 2.30
N SER A 136 -21.45 -7.91 1.57
CA SER A 136 -20.25 -7.70 0.76
C SER A 136 -20.56 -6.84 -0.46
N PRO A 137 -19.93 -5.65 -0.62
CA PRO A 137 -20.13 -4.81 -1.81
C PRO A 137 -19.74 -5.49 -3.13
N VAL A 138 -18.80 -6.44 -3.04
CA VAL A 138 -18.40 -7.31 -4.13
C VAL A 138 -18.82 -8.73 -3.80
N PRO A 139 -19.71 -9.37 -4.56
CA PRO A 139 -20.04 -10.78 -4.36
C PRO A 139 -18.80 -11.66 -4.58
N PRO A 140 -18.56 -12.68 -3.73
CA PRO A 140 -17.47 -13.62 -3.95
C PRO A 140 -17.68 -14.41 -5.25
N HIS A 141 -16.59 -14.73 -5.93
CA HIS A 141 -16.61 -15.55 -7.15
C HIS A 141 -16.87 -17.02 -6.84
N ILE A 142 -16.45 -17.49 -5.67
CA ILE A 142 -16.57 -18.89 -5.26
C ILE A 142 -16.96 -18.92 -3.78
N VAL A 143 -17.96 -19.72 -3.44
CA VAL A 143 -18.27 -20.09 -2.06
C VAL A 143 -18.24 -21.60 -1.93
N ILE A 144 -17.50 -22.09 -0.94
CA ILE A 144 -17.38 -23.51 -0.60
C ILE A 144 -17.94 -23.73 0.78
N GLU A 145 -18.63 -24.85 0.99
CA GLU A 145 -18.90 -25.37 2.32
C GLU A 145 -17.83 -26.40 2.64
N SER A 146 -16.92 -26.05 3.55
CA SER A 146 -15.72 -26.83 3.88
C SER A 146 -16.05 -28.00 4.80
N SER A 147 -16.98 -27.77 5.72
CA SER A 147 -17.64 -28.74 6.60
C SER A 147 -19.04 -28.19 6.98
N PRO A 148 -19.91 -28.94 7.67
CA PRO A 148 -21.27 -28.47 7.97
C PRO A 148 -21.26 -27.07 8.60
N ASP A 149 -21.95 -26.13 7.97
CA ASP A 149 -22.07 -24.73 8.39
C ASP A 149 -20.75 -23.95 8.50
N ARG A 150 -19.68 -24.41 7.83
CA ARG A 150 -18.37 -23.73 7.73
C ARG A 150 -18.08 -23.40 6.28
N PHE A 151 -17.75 -22.15 5.99
CA PHE A 151 -17.70 -21.66 4.62
C PHE A 151 -16.38 -20.99 4.27
N HIS A 152 -15.92 -21.17 3.04
CA HIS A 152 -14.87 -20.33 2.47
C HIS A 152 -15.46 -19.48 1.37
N ALA A 153 -15.03 -18.21 1.27
CA ALA A 153 -15.39 -17.34 0.16
C ALA A 153 -14.13 -16.77 -0.51
N TYR A 154 -14.14 -16.69 -1.84
CA TYR A 154 -12.99 -16.28 -2.65
C TYR A 154 -13.38 -15.18 -3.63
N TRP A 155 -12.59 -14.12 -3.64
CA TRP A 155 -12.63 -13.05 -4.64
C TRP A 155 -11.39 -13.14 -5.52
N ARG A 156 -11.57 -13.53 -6.77
CA ARG A 156 -10.51 -13.59 -7.76
C ARG A 156 -10.09 -12.18 -8.15
N VAL A 157 -8.79 -11.93 -8.12
CA VAL A 157 -8.21 -10.62 -8.42
C VAL A 157 -7.07 -10.73 -9.42
N THR A 158 -6.81 -9.66 -10.17
CA THR A 158 -5.65 -9.54 -11.05
C THR A 158 -4.80 -8.34 -10.65
N GLY A 159 -3.47 -8.47 -10.76
CA GLY A 159 -2.54 -7.37 -10.48
C GLY A 159 -2.39 -7.00 -9.00
N CYS A 160 -2.79 -7.88 -8.08
CA CYS A 160 -2.61 -7.66 -6.64
C CYS A 160 -1.14 -7.83 -6.24
N PRO A 161 -0.49 -6.80 -5.67
CA PRO A 161 0.88 -6.92 -5.16
C PRO A 161 0.98 -7.98 -4.06
N VAL A 162 2.08 -8.74 -4.06
CA VAL A 162 2.29 -9.84 -3.11
C VAL A 162 2.31 -9.33 -1.66
N ASP A 163 2.94 -8.20 -1.41
CA ASP A 163 3.04 -7.57 -0.08
C ASP A 163 1.70 -6.97 0.42
N ALA A 164 0.79 -6.64 -0.49
CA ALA A 164 -0.56 -6.19 -0.15
C ALA A 164 -1.46 -7.30 0.40
N PHE A 165 -1.14 -8.58 0.13
CA PHE A 165 -2.01 -9.71 0.46
C PHE A 165 -2.30 -9.81 1.96
N THR A 166 -1.27 -9.95 2.81
CA THR A 166 -1.45 -10.20 4.25
C THR A 166 -2.25 -9.09 4.96
N PRO A 167 -1.99 -7.79 4.74
CA PRO A 167 -2.79 -6.71 5.33
C PRO A 167 -4.26 -6.73 4.89
N LEU A 168 -4.55 -6.97 3.61
CA LEU A 168 -5.92 -6.99 3.08
C LEU A 168 -6.69 -8.20 3.56
N GLN A 169 -6.02 -9.34 3.60
CA GLN A 169 -6.56 -10.59 4.07
C GLN A 169 -6.99 -10.51 5.55
N LYS A 170 -6.22 -9.77 6.38
CA LYS A 170 -6.63 -9.45 7.77
C LYS A 170 -7.86 -8.54 7.84
N GLN A 171 -7.93 -7.52 7.00
CA GLN A 171 -9.11 -6.63 6.94
C GLN A 171 -10.37 -7.38 6.50
N LEU A 172 -10.25 -8.31 5.56
CA LEU A 172 -11.35 -9.16 5.13
C LEU A 172 -11.81 -10.10 6.26
N ALA A 173 -10.87 -10.74 6.96
CA ALA A 173 -11.17 -11.57 8.12
C ALA A 173 -11.89 -10.76 9.21
N GLU A 174 -11.41 -9.56 9.55
CA GLU A 174 -12.06 -8.67 10.50
C GLU A 174 -13.47 -8.26 10.06
N ARG A 175 -13.62 -7.85 8.79
CA ARG A 175 -14.91 -7.39 8.25
C ARG A 175 -15.98 -8.46 8.26
N PHE A 176 -15.62 -9.69 7.88
CA PHE A 176 -16.58 -10.78 7.71
C PHE A 176 -16.58 -11.78 8.87
N GLY A 177 -15.81 -11.54 9.93
CA GLY A 177 -15.70 -12.45 11.07
C GLY A 177 -15.02 -13.78 10.74
N GLY A 178 -14.09 -13.78 9.77
CA GLY A 178 -13.32 -14.97 9.39
C GLY A 178 -12.08 -15.20 10.27
N ASP A 179 -11.43 -16.36 10.12
CA ASP A 179 -10.22 -16.71 10.89
C ASP A 179 -9.05 -15.75 10.55
N PRO A 180 -8.57 -14.93 11.51
CA PRO A 180 -7.47 -13.98 11.27
C PRO A 180 -6.13 -14.67 10.96
N LYS A 181 -5.99 -15.96 11.23
CA LYS A 181 -4.78 -16.73 10.89
C LYS A 181 -4.69 -17.06 9.41
N VAL A 182 -5.78 -16.97 8.64
CA VAL A 182 -5.81 -17.25 7.21
C VAL A 182 -5.29 -16.03 6.45
N CYS A 183 -4.01 -15.68 6.67
CA CYS A 183 -3.39 -14.47 6.11
C CYS A 183 -1.98 -14.60 5.52
N ASP A 184 -1.41 -15.80 5.50
CA ASP A 184 -0.10 -16.07 4.88
C ASP A 184 -0.19 -16.35 3.38
N LEU A 185 0.85 -15.96 2.64
CA LEU A 185 0.93 -16.09 1.20
C LEU A 185 0.74 -17.52 0.66
N PRO A 186 1.40 -18.56 1.20
CA PRO A 186 1.29 -19.94 0.70
C PRO A 186 0.16 -20.72 1.37
N ARG A 187 -0.91 -20.02 1.81
CA ARG A 187 -2.04 -20.62 2.50
C ARG A 187 -2.72 -21.65 1.61
N VAL A 188 -2.90 -22.84 2.17
CA VAL A 188 -3.67 -23.93 1.56
C VAL A 188 -5.07 -23.96 2.15
N MET A 189 -6.06 -24.12 1.29
CA MET A 189 -7.48 -24.21 1.66
C MET A 189 -8.07 -25.53 1.18
N ARG A 190 -9.17 -25.98 1.82
CA ARG A 190 -9.81 -27.26 1.47
C ARG A 190 -10.18 -27.29 -0.01
N LEU A 191 -9.83 -28.38 -0.68
CA LEU A 191 -10.21 -28.63 -2.06
C LEU A 191 -11.59 -29.33 -2.08
N PRO A 192 -12.62 -28.75 -2.73
CA PRO A 192 -13.89 -29.43 -2.95
C PRO A 192 -13.74 -30.73 -3.71
N GLY A 193 -14.64 -31.68 -3.45
CA GLY A 193 -14.63 -33.02 -4.05
C GLY A 193 -13.97 -34.09 -3.18
N PHE A 194 -13.39 -33.71 -2.02
CA PHE A 194 -12.81 -34.64 -1.04
C PHE A 194 -13.55 -34.57 0.30
N TYR A 195 -13.48 -35.65 1.08
CA TYR A 195 -14.10 -35.69 2.40
C TYR A 195 -13.27 -34.96 3.44
N HIS A 196 -13.90 -34.06 4.19
CA HIS A 196 -13.45 -33.59 5.49
C HIS A 196 -13.74 -34.67 6.54
N ARG A 197 -12.73 -35.09 7.30
CA ARG A 197 -12.82 -36.27 8.19
C ARG A 197 -12.45 -36.01 9.65
N LYS A 198 -12.36 -34.75 10.08
CA LYS A 198 -12.10 -34.43 11.51
C LYS A 198 -13.27 -34.81 12.42
N ALA A 199 -14.47 -34.91 11.86
CA ALA A 199 -15.70 -35.32 12.52
C ALA A 199 -16.43 -36.33 11.60
N ALA A 200 -17.77 -36.41 11.69
CA ALA A 200 -18.57 -37.16 10.72
C ALA A 200 -18.14 -36.77 9.29
N PRO A 201 -17.84 -37.75 8.40
CA PRO A 201 -17.35 -37.46 7.06
C PRO A 201 -18.30 -36.53 6.31
N PHE A 202 -17.77 -35.41 5.84
CA PHE A 202 -18.51 -34.42 5.06
C PHE A 202 -17.81 -34.18 3.73
N LEU A 203 -18.53 -34.25 2.62
CA LEU A 203 -17.96 -33.97 1.31
C LEU A 203 -17.87 -32.45 1.11
N THR A 204 -16.66 -31.89 1.16
CA THR A 204 -16.44 -30.47 0.86
C THR A 204 -16.93 -30.17 -0.55
N ARG A 205 -17.76 -29.14 -0.71
CA ARG A 205 -18.53 -28.88 -1.94
C ARG A 205 -18.61 -27.40 -2.29
N ILE A 206 -18.73 -27.11 -3.58
CA ILE A 206 -19.02 -25.75 -4.05
C ILE A 206 -20.51 -25.46 -3.82
N ILE A 207 -20.82 -24.35 -3.15
CA ILE A 207 -22.19 -23.87 -2.91
C ILE A 207 -22.61 -22.91 -4.01
N SER A 208 -21.72 -21.99 -4.38
CA SER A 208 -21.94 -21.06 -5.47
C SER A 208 -20.63 -20.72 -6.18
N CYS A 209 -20.78 -20.38 -7.45
CA CYS A 209 -19.69 -19.93 -8.30
C CYS A 209 -20.21 -18.90 -9.31
N SER A 210 -19.35 -17.99 -9.71
CA SER A 210 -19.65 -16.95 -10.69
C SER A 210 -18.66 -16.99 -11.85
N ASP A 211 -19.19 -16.90 -13.07
CA ASP A 211 -18.39 -16.79 -14.30
C ASP A 211 -17.84 -15.37 -14.52
N ALA A 212 -18.15 -14.42 -13.64
CA ALA A 212 -17.62 -13.06 -13.70
C ALA A 212 -16.08 -13.09 -13.69
N PRO A 213 -15.41 -12.27 -14.52
CA PRO A 213 -13.95 -12.27 -14.60
C PRO A 213 -13.32 -11.88 -13.25
N PRO A 214 -12.03 -12.22 -13.03
CA PRO A 214 -11.26 -11.67 -11.91
C PRO A 214 -11.29 -10.14 -11.93
N ILE A 215 -11.36 -9.54 -10.75
CA ILE A 215 -11.50 -8.09 -10.59
C ILE A 215 -10.09 -7.47 -10.54
N PRO A 216 -9.79 -6.44 -11.34
CA PRO A 216 -8.53 -5.69 -11.21
C PRO A 216 -8.34 -5.19 -9.78
N PHE A 217 -7.13 -5.34 -9.26
CA PHE A 217 -6.82 -5.10 -7.85
C PHE A 217 -7.33 -3.75 -7.31
N GLU A 218 -7.04 -2.65 -8.00
CA GLU A 218 -7.49 -1.31 -7.61
C GLU A 218 -9.01 -1.20 -7.54
N GLN A 219 -9.71 -1.79 -8.52
CA GLN A 219 -11.16 -1.82 -8.54
C GLN A 219 -11.73 -2.67 -7.40
N PHE A 220 -11.04 -3.75 -7.02
CA PHE A 220 -11.44 -4.54 -5.86
C PHE A 220 -11.33 -3.74 -4.56
N LEU A 221 -10.23 -3.00 -4.36
CA LEU A 221 -10.04 -2.14 -3.20
C LEU A 221 -11.12 -1.07 -3.11
N GLU A 222 -11.35 -0.34 -4.21
CA GLU A 222 -12.34 0.73 -4.29
C GLU A 222 -13.74 0.21 -3.96
N ARG A 223 -14.18 -0.86 -4.65
CA ARG A 223 -15.53 -1.40 -4.48
C ARG A 223 -15.74 -2.00 -3.10
N MET A 224 -14.71 -2.65 -2.54
CA MET A 224 -14.78 -3.14 -1.17
C MET A 224 -14.57 -2.01 -0.15
N GLY A 225 -14.11 -0.82 -0.51
CA GLY A 225 -13.70 0.20 0.47
C GLY A 225 -12.63 -0.35 1.42
N LEU A 226 -11.65 -1.09 0.89
CA LEU A 226 -10.48 -1.57 1.65
C LEU A 226 -9.35 -0.56 1.50
N VAL A 227 -8.61 -0.35 2.57
CA VAL A 227 -7.47 0.57 2.58
C VAL A 227 -6.22 -0.29 2.56
N GLN A 228 -5.39 -0.17 1.52
CA GLN A 228 -4.01 -0.63 1.67
C GLN A 228 -3.38 0.22 2.77
N LYS A 229 -2.91 -0.42 3.84
CA LYS A 229 -1.93 0.22 4.70
C LYS A 229 -0.71 0.42 3.81
N THR A 230 -0.55 1.63 3.29
CA THR A 230 0.60 2.02 2.49
C THR A 230 1.83 1.67 3.31
N THR A 231 2.64 0.73 2.83
CA THR A 231 3.98 0.55 3.37
C THR A 231 4.74 1.86 3.13
N GLU A 232 5.67 2.23 4.01
CA GLU A 232 6.52 3.41 3.78
C GLU A 232 7.22 3.36 2.40
N VAL A 233 7.41 2.16 1.86
CA VAL A 233 7.95 1.87 0.53
C VAL A 233 7.03 2.35 -0.60
N ASP A 234 5.71 2.16 -0.50
CA ASP A 234 4.73 2.62 -1.51
C ASP A 234 4.51 4.14 -1.46
N ARG A 235 4.72 4.78 -0.31
CA ARG A 235 4.82 6.24 -0.25
C ARG A 235 6.09 6.75 -0.93
N MET A 236 7.14 5.92 -1.01
CA MET A 236 8.43 6.29 -1.60
C MET A 236 8.44 6.22 -3.12
N THR A 237 7.78 5.24 -3.75
CA THR A 237 7.81 5.02 -5.22
C THR A 237 7.19 6.16 -6.05
N SER A 238 6.42 7.06 -5.43
CA SER A 238 5.88 8.27 -6.06
C SER A 238 6.71 9.55 -5.80
N VAL A 239 7.89 9.43 -5.18
CA VAL A 239 8.63 10.62 -4.71
C VAL A 239 9.26 11.39 -5.86
N VAL A 240 8.75 12.60 -6.05
CA VAL A 240 9.47 13.67 -6.73
C VAL A 240 10.58 14.16 -5.79
N PHE A 241 11.83 13.83 -6.13
CA PHE A 241 12.98 14.41 -5.42
C PHE A 241 12.96 15.93 -5.56
N CYS A 242 13.30 16.63 -4.48
CA CYS A 242 13.42 18.07 -4.56
C CYS A 242 14.47 18.43 -5.62
N SER A 243 14.24 19.49 -6.40
CA SER A 243 15.15 19.92 -7.46
C SER A 243 16.59 20.12 -7.00
N SER A 244 16.80 20.50 -5.73
CA SER A 244 18.14 20.62 -5.15
C SER A 244 18.88 19.28 -5.05
N SER A 245 18.17 18.18 -4.79
CA SER A 245 18.75 16.84 -4.75
C SER A 245 18.84 16.17 -6.11
N VAL A 246 18.47 16.84 -7.21
CA VAL A 246 18.65 16.30 -8.56
C VAL A 246 20.06 16.68 -9.06
N PRO A 247 20.87 15.72 -9.56
CA PRO A 247 22.17 16.01 -10.12
C PRO A 247 22.01 16.66 -11.50
N ALA A 248 22.78 17.72 -11.77
CA ALA A 248 22.73 18.45 -13.03
C ALA A 248 23.65 17.85 -14.12
N GLY A 249 24.56 16.94 -13.74
CA GLY A 249 25.49 16.29 -14.66
C GLY A 249 26.60 15.52 -13.94
N LEU A 250 27.60 15.08 -14.71
CA LEU A 250 28.75 14.34 -14.19
C LEU A 250 29.50 15.15 -13.11
N GLY A 251 29.84 14.47 -12.00
CA GLY A 251 30.53 15.08 -10.85
C GLY A 251 29.62 15.73 -9.80
N ASP A 252 28.32 15.87 -10.08
CA ASP A 252 27.37 16.56 -9.19
C ASP A 252 26.74 15.67 -8.10
N ARG A 253 27.06 14.36 -8.13
CA ARG A 253 26.51 13.33 -7.25
C ARG A 253 26.62 13.70 -5.77
N ASN A 254 27.83 14.05 -5.30
CA ASN A 254 28.09 14.26 -3.87
C ASN A 254 27.27 15.43 -3.31
N ARG A 255 27.16 16.52 -4.08
CA ARG A 255 26.31 17.67 -3.72
C ARG A 255 24.85 17.23 -3.62
N ALA A 256 24.35 16.54 -4.64
CA ALA A 256 22.95 16.14 -4.73
C ALA A 256 22.55 15.15 -3.62
N LEU A 257 23.42 14.18 -3.29
CA LEU A 257 23.24 13.28 -2.16
C LEU A 257 23.30 14.01 -0.80
N PHE A 258 24.17 15.00 -0.66
CA PHE A 258 24.21 15.82 0.55
C PHE A 258 22.90 16.62 0.73
N ASP A 259 22.36 17.19 -0.36
CA ASP A 259 21.08 17.90 -0.34
C ASP A 259 19.89 16.95 -0.07
N LEU A 260 19.96 15.69 -0.54
CA LEU A 260 19.01 14.65 -0.17
C LEU A 260 19.08 14.36 1.34
N ALA A 261 20.28 14.17 1.89
CA ALA A 261 20.49 13.93 3.31
C ALA A 261 19.94 15.07 4.18
N ARG A 262 20.19 16.32 3.80
CA ARG A 262 19.63 17.49 4.51
C ARG A 262 18.10 17.54 4.47
N THR A 263 17.50 17.09 3.38
CA THR A 263 16.04 17.08 3.20
C THR A 263 15.43 15.99 4.06
N LEU A 264 15.95 14.77 3.99
CA LEU A 264 15.45 13.64 4.78
C LEU A 264 15.65 13.86 6.28
N LYS A 265 16.77 14.45 6.71
CA LYS A 265 17.03 14.76 8.12
C LYS A 265 16.16 15.89 8.66
N ALA A 266 15.62 16.75 7.77
CA ALA A 266 14.64 17.75 8.17
C ALA A 266 13.25 17.13 8.36
N ALA A 267 12.92 16.10 7.59
CA ALA A 267 11.67 15.37 7.73
C ALA A 267 11.68 14.47 8.98
N ASP A 268 12.78 13.74 9.20
CA ASP A 268 12.97 12.88 10.36
C ASP A 268 14.46 12.77 10.72
N PRO A 269 14.92 13.43 11.80
CA PRO A 269 16.32 13.35 12.24
C PRO A 269 16.78 11.96 12.67
N GLU A 270 15.87 11.10 13.13
CA GLU A 270 16.15 9.78 13.68
C GLU A 270 15.81 8.65 12.67
N MET A 271 15.57 9.02 11.40
CA MET A 271 15.17 8.10 10.34
C MET A 271 16.07 6.84 10.32
N PRO A 272 15.52 5.62 10.47
CA PRO A 272 16.34 4.40 10.55
C PRO A 272 17.20 4.16 9.31
N TYR A 273 18.37 3.53 9.50
CA TYR A 273 19.31 3.23 8.42
C TYR A 273 18.65 2.49 7.25
N GLU A 274 17.82 1.49 7.53
CA GLU A 274 17.13 0.71 6.49
C GLU A 274 16.24 1.58 5.61
N ILE A 275 15.56 2.56 6.21
CA ILE A 275 14.71 3.51 5.48
C ILE A 275 15.56 4.48 4.65
N ARG A 276 16.66 5.01 5.22
CA ARG A 276 17.60 5.86 4.49
C ARG A 276 18.21 5.13 3.29
N ARG A 277 18.59 3.86 3.46
CA ARG A 277 19.14 3.01 2.39
C ARG A 277 18.16 2.87 1.23
N LEU A 278 16.86 2.70 1.51
CA LEU A 278 15.82 2.63 0.48
C LEU A 278 15.70 3.94 -0.30
N TRP A 279 15.72 5.08 0.39
CA TRP A 279 15.73 6.40 -0.24
C TRP A 279 16.92 6.61 -1.19
N VAL A 280 18.13 6.24 -0.75
CA VAL A 280 19.33 6.37 -1.58
C VAL A 280 19.27 5.41 -2.77
N LYS A 281 18.73 4.20 -2.58
CA LYS A 281 18.58 3.22 -3.67
C LYS A 281 17.68 3.77 -4.77
N GLN A 282 16.51 4.28 -4.38
CA GLN A 282 15.60 4.89 -5.34
C GLN A 282 16.21 6.12 -6.02
N TRP A 283 16.91 6.98 -5.26
CA TRP A 283 17.59 8.14 -5.83
C TRP A 283 18.67 7.74 -6.85
N PHE A 284 19.44 6.69 -6.53
CA PHE A 284 20.47 6.14 -7.40
C PHE A 284 19.88 5.59 -8.70
N GLU A 285 18.84 4.75 -8.61
CA GLU A 285 18.15 4.18 -9.78
C GLU A 285 17.53 5.27 -10.66
N THR A 286 16.96 6.32 -10.05
CA THR A 286 16.33 7.44 -10.76
C THR A 286 17.34 8.27 -11.55
N HIS A 287 18.55 8.45 -11.04
CA HIS A 287 19.56 9.35 -11.62
C HIS A 287 20.78 8.61 -12.17
N PHE A 288 20.68 7.28 -12.34
CA PHE A 288 21.77 6.40 -12.73
C PHE A 288 22.47 6.88 -14.01
N GLU A 289 21.69 7.30 -15.00
CA GLU A 289 22.17 7.80 -16.29
C GLU A 289 22.93 9.14 -16.20
N ILE A 290 22.79 9.89 -15.10
CA ILE A 290 23.34 11.26 -14.95
C ILE A 290 24.64 11.25 -14.14
N ILE A 291 24.69 10.50 -13.05
CA ILE A 291 25.76 10.61 -12.02
C ILE A 291 27.08 9.97 -12.43
N GLY A 292 27.10 9.17 -13.50
CA GLY A 292 28.26 8.43 -14.01
C GLY A 292 28.82 7.33 -13.09
N THR A 293 28.40 7.30 -11.83
CA THR A 293 28.79 6.30 -10.82
C THR A 293 27.95 5.05 -10.99
N LYS A 294 28.60 3.90 -11.19
CA LYS A 294 27.91 2.63 -11.48
C LYS A 294 27.67 1.75 -10.26
N ASP A 295 28.23 2.11 -9.10
CA ASP A 295 28.09 1.33 -7.87
C ASP A 295 27.22 2.07 -6.84
N PHE A 296 26.12 1.42 -6.46
CA PHE A 296 25.20 1.89 -5.44
C PHE A 296 25.88 2.06 -4.06
N ALA A 297 26.81 1.16 -3.70
CA ALA A 297 27.47 1.20 -2.40
C ALA A 297 28.26 2.49 -2.20
N VAL A 298 28.88 3.02 -3.26
CA VAL A 298 29.59 4.30 -3.25
C VAL A 298 28.63 5.46 -2.98
N CYS A 299 27.45 5.45 -3.60
CA CYS A 299 26.43 6.48 -3.38
C CYS A 299 25.85 6.41 -1.96
N LEU A 300 25.63 5.21 -1.44
CA LEU A 300 25.16 4.99 -0.08
C LEU A 300 26.16 5.51 0.97
N ASP A 301 27.44 5.21 0.79
CA ASP A 301 28.52 5.68 1.66
C ASP A 301 28.64 7.21 1.66
N ASP A 302 28.60 7.85 0.48
CA ASP A 302 28.59 9.31 0.37
C ASP A 302 27.38 9.96 1.05
N PHE A 303 26.19 9.37 0.88
CA PHE A 303 24.99 9.83 1.55
C PHE A 303 25.11 9.72 3.07
N GLU A 304 25.53 8.57 3.61
CA GLU A 304 25.62 8.35 5.06
C GLU A 304 26.68 9.25 5.71
N ARG A 305 27.83 9.48 5.03
CA ARG A 305 28.78 10.53 5.42
C ARG A 305 28.12 11.90 5.44
N GLY A 306 27.33 12.22 4.42
CA GLY A 306 26.57 13.46 4.35
C GLY A 306 25.61 13.60 5.53
N TRP A 307 24.79 12.58 5.78
CA TRP A 307 23.80 12.50 6.85
C TRP A 307 24.40 12.77 8.23
N ALA A 308 25.51 12.12 8.56
CA ALA A 308 26.22 12.33 9.82
C ALA A 308 26.72 13.78 9.95
N ASN A 309 27.16 14.39 8.85
CA ASN A 309 27.72 15.74 8.82
C ASN A 309 26.69 16.86 8.66
N VAL A 310 25.40 16.56 8.46
CA VAL A 310 24.35 17.58 8.43
C VAL A 310 24.21 18.22 9.82
N LYS A 311 24.74 19.45 9.94
CA LYS A 311 24.60 20.32 11.13
C LYS A 311 23.32 21.17 11.10
N SER A 312 22.79 21.45 9.92
CA SER A 312 21.58 22.26 9.74
C SER A 312 20.68 21.62 8.68
N PRO A 313 19.64 20.87 9.10
CA PRO A 313 18.65 20.31 8.19
C PRO A 313 18.03 21.38 7.28
N LYS A 314 17.45 20.97 6.16
CA LYS A 314 16.85 21.91 5.20
C LYS A 314 15.71 22.70 5.86
N GLY A 315 15.75 24.03 5.77
CA GLY A 315 14.74 24.92 6.35
C GLY A 315 14.86 25.17 7.86
N SER A 316 15.69 24.43 8.60
CA SER A 316 15.71 24.50 10.08
C SER A 316 16.07 25.89 10.63
N THR A 317 17.00 26.61 9.99
CA THR A 317 17.36 27.98 10.40
C THR A 317 16.20 28.95 10.19
N LEU A 318 15.43 28.79 9.12
CA LEU A 318 14.30 29.68 8.84
C LEU A 318 13.14 29.40 9.79
N ASN A 319 12.85 28.13 10.08
CA ASN A 319 11.82 27.74 11.05
C ASN A 319 12.15 28.22 12.46
N ALA A 320 13.40 28.05 12.91
CA ALA A 320 13.84 28.57 14.21
C ALA A 320 13.71 30.10 14.31
N VAL A 321 13.93 30.81 13.20
CA VAL A 321 13.73 32.26 13.12
C VAL A 321 12.23 32.62 13.14
N ILE A 322 11.38 31.84 12.47
CA ILE A 322 9.92 32.03 12.47
C ILE A 322 9.33 31.83 13.88
N GLU A 323 9.81 30.84 14.63
CA GLU A 323 9.39 30.59 16.01
C GLU A 323 9.78 31.73 16.97
N GLN A 324 10.79 32.53 16.61
CA GLN A 324 11.34 33.61 17.43
C GLN A 324 11.23 34.97 16.73
N LEU A 325 10.17 35.19 15.95
CA LEU A 325 9.96 36.45 15.25
C LEU A 325 9.95 37.62 16.21
N LYS A 326 10.92 38.53 16.00
CA LYS A 326 10.98 39.80 16.69
C LYS A 326 10.07 40.81 16.01
N ARG A 327 9.46 41.68 16.80
CA ARG A 327 8.74 42.85 16.29
C ARG A 327 9.74 43.80 15.61
N PRO A 328 9.48 44.27 14.38
CA PRO A 328 10.36 45.22 13.70
C PRO A 328 10.22 46.61 14.34
N PRO A 329 11.15 47.55 14.06
CA PRO A 329 11.13 48.90 14.62
C PRO A 329 9.77 49.59 14.47
N GLN A 330 9.26 50.20 15.55
CA GLN A 330 7.92 50.80 15.55
C GLN A 330 7.80 51.96 14.54
N SER A 331 8.92 52.62 14.22
CA SER A 331 8.98 53.69 13.22
C SER A 331 8.52 53.27 11.82
N LEU A 332 8.44 51.96 11.53
CA LEU A 332 7.88 51.44 10.26
C LEU A 332 6.37 51.64 10.15
N GLU A 333 5.64 51.87 11.25
CA GLU A 333 4.19 52.15 11.22
C GLU A 333 3.85 53.33 10.29
N ARG A 334 4.78 54.28 10.11
CA ARG A 334 4.64 55.43 9.19
C ARG A 334 4.46 55.06 7.72
N LEU A 335 4.87 53.85 7.33
CA LEU A 335 4.76 53.36 5.94
C LEU A 335 3.38 52.76 5.64
N GLY A 336 2.51 52.59 6.65
CA GLY A 336 1.14 52.10 6.45
C GLY A 336 1.04 50.67 5.90
N TYR A 337 2.03 49.83 6.24
CA TYR A 337 2.06 48.43 5.80
C TYR A 337 0.93 47.60 6.40
N GLY A 338 0.32 46.75 5.56
CA GLY A 338 -0.60 45.71 6.01
C GLY A 338 0.13 44.49 6.59
N ASP A 339 -0.64 43.54 7.12
CA ASP A 339 -0.15 42.42 7.93
C ASP A 339 0.95 41.59 7.25
N LEU A 340 0.82 41.29 5.95
CA LEU A 340 1.82 40.51 5.21
C LEU A 340 3.16 41.24 5.09
N SER A 341 3.13 42.55 4.81
CA SER A 341 4.33 43.38 4.74
C SER A 341 4.99 43.52 6.13
N LEU A 342 4.19 43.68 7.18
CA LEU A 342 4.69 43.71 8.56
C LEU A 342 5.29 42.38 8.97
N TYR A 343 4.69 41.24 8.60
CA TYR A 343 5.24 39.91 8.84
C TYR A 343 6.58 39.74 8.12
N LEU A 344 6.67 40.15 6.84
CA LEU A 344 7.92 40.12 6.10
C LEU A 344 8.99 41.02 6.73
N CYS A 345 8.61 42.18 7.26
CA CYS A 345 9.52 43.05 8.02
C CYS A 345 10.03 42.36 9.29
N SER A 346 9.15 41.74 10.09
CA SER A 346 9.53 40.95 11.27
C SER A 346 10.52 39.85 10.91
N LEU A 347 10.26 39.12 9.82
CA LEU A 347 11.14 38.05 9.35
C LEU A 347 12.51 38.59 8.91
N MET A 348 12.53 39.63 8.08
CA MET A 348 13.78 40.24 7.60
C MET A 348 14.59 40.86 8.73
N PHE A 349 13.94 41.49 9.69
CA PHE A 349 14.59 42.05 10.88
C PHE A 349 15.17 40.96 11.79
N THR A 350 14.41 39.89 12.04
CA THR A 350 14.89 38.76 12.86
C THR A 350 16.07 38.06 12.17
N LEU A 351 16.01 37.87 10.85
CA LEU A 351 17.13 37.35 10.07
C LEU A 351 18.34 38.28 10.11
N HIS A 352 18.14 39.60 10.05
CA HIS A 352 19.23 40.58 10.18
C HIS A 352 19.97 40.38 11.50
N GLU A 353 19.25 40.40 12.62
CA GLU A 353 19.78 40.21 13.96
C GLU A 353 20.55 38.88 14.08
N HIS A 354 19.97 37.80 13.56
CA HIS A 354 20.61 36.49 13.55
C HIS A 354 21.91 36.47 12.71
N GLN A 355 21.94 37.17 11.57
CA GLN A 355 23.16 37.32 10.77
C GLN A 355 24.24 38.14 11.49
N GLN A 356 23.86 39.18 12.24
CA GLN A 356 24.80 39.96 13.05
C GLN A 356 25.44 39.10 14.13
N GLN A 357 24.63 38.36 14.88
CA GLN A 357 25.08 37.56 16.02
C GLN A 357 25.93 36.35 15.60
N HIS A 358 25.50 35.60 14.58
CA HIS A 358 26.09 34.30 14.27
C HIS A 358 26.97 34.29 13.02
N PHE A 359 26.87 35.30 12.16
CA PHE A 359 27.50 35.28 10.83
C PHE A 359 28.26 36.57 10.48
N LYS A 360 28.65 37.36 11.49
CA LYS A 360 29.42 38.61 11.30
C LYS A 360 28.74 39.61 10.35
N GLY A 361 27.41 39.69 10.40
CA GLY A 361 26.63 40.64 9.60
C GLY A 361 26.58 40.32 8.10
N LYS A 362 26.74 39.04 7.72
CA LYS A 362 26.56 38.62 6.32
C LYS A 362 25.15 38.97 5.80
N PRO A 363 24.99 39.23 4.48
CA PRO A 363 23.69 39.52 3.91
C PRO A 363 22.66 38.41 4.14
N ILE A 364 21.40 38.80 4.29
CA ILE A 364 20.25 37.91 4.39
C ILE A 364 20.02 37.25 3.03
N ILE A 365 19.96 35.93 2.99
CA ILE A 365 19.65 35.18 1.77
C ILE A 365 18.14 34.92 1.74
N MET A 366 17.43 35.53 0.80
CA MET A 366 15.98 35.34 0.66
C MET A 366 15.54 35.36 -0.80
N SER A 367 14.91 34.26 -1.23
CA SER A 367 14.26 34.18 -2.55
C SER A 367 12.79 34.58 -2.44
N CYS A 368 12.19 35.02 -3.55
CA CYS A 368 10.74 35.29 -3.60
C CYS A 368 9.90 34.03 -3.36
N ARG A 369 10.41 32.83 -3.72
CA ARG A 369 9.73 31.56 -3.43
C ARG A 369 9.70 31.27 -1.93
N THR A 370 10.86 31.36 -1.27
CA THR A 370 10.99 31.17 0.18
C THR A 370 10.15 32.19 0.95
N ALA A 371 10.16 33.46 0.52
CA ALA A 371 9.30 34.48 1.11
C ALA A 371 7.81 34.14 0.93
N GLY A 372 7.40 33.69 -0.27
CA GLY A 372 6.02 33.27 -0.54
C GLY A 372 5.59 32.07 0.31
N GLU A 373 6.44 31.05 0.43
CA GLU A 373 6.18 29.87 1.28
C GLU A 373 5.95 30.27 2.74
N VAL A 374 6.76 31.18 3.29
CA VAL A 374 6.62 31.63 4.68
C VAL A 374 5.39 32.51 4.88
N LEU A 375 5.07 33.36 3.91
CA LEU A 375 3.94 34.30 3.99
C LEU A 375 2.60 33.66 3.60
N GLY A 376 2.61 32.46 3.02
CA GLY A 376 1.40 31.82 2.48
C GLY A 376 0.87 32.46 1.20
N VAL A 377 1.73 33.09 0.39
CA VAL A 377 1.36 33.78 -0.87
C VAL A 377 2.18 33.29 -2.05
N ASP A 378 1.73 33.58 -3.27
CA ASP A 378 2.45 33.19 -4.47
C ASP A 378 3.78 33.97 -4.65
N LYS A 379 4.70 33.40 -5.43
CA LYS A 379 6.04 33.97 -5.66
C LYS A 379 6.00 35.41 -6.22
N GLY A 380 4.98 35.74 -7.01
CA GLY A 380 4.81 37.03 -7.65
C GLY A 380 4.37 38.08 -6.64
N GLU A 381 3.44 37.75 -5.76
CA GLU A 381 3.04 38.59 -4.64
C GLU A 381 4.20 38.82 -3.66
N ALA A 382 4.89 37.76 -3.23
CA ALA A 382 6.07 37.88 -2.38
C ALA A 382 7.18 38.75 -3.01
N ASN A 383 7.37 38.65 -4.33
CA ASN A 383 8.31 39.51 -5.05
C ASN A 383 7.87 40.99 -5.03
N LYS A 384 6.56 41.27 -5.16
CA LYS A 384 6.04 42.65 -5.02
C LYS A 384 6.33 43.20 -3.62
N LEU A 385 6.08 42.41 -2.57
CA LEU A 385 6.35 42.81 -1.19
C LEU A 385 7.85 43.12 -0.98
N LEU A 386 8.75 42.22 -1.38
CA LEU A 386 10.20 42.46 -1.30
C LEU A 386 10.63 43.73 -2.05
N ASN A 387 10.11 43.96 -3.26
CA ASN A 387 10.40 45.17 -4.03
C ASN A 387 9.85 46.45 -3.36
N THR A 388 8.70 46.37 -2.69
CA THR A 388 8.15 47.50 -1.93
C THR A 388 9.04 47.84 -0.74
N LEU A 389 9.45 46.85 0.05
CA LEU A 389 10.38 47.05 1.17
C LEU A 389 11.72 47.63 0.71
N GLU A 390 12.20 47.23 -0.48
CA GLU A 390 13.40 47.80 -1.09
C GLU A 390 13.21 49.27 -1.47
N ARG A 391 12.10 49.61 -2.16
CA ARG A 391 11.79 50.99 -2.57
C ARG A 391 11.64 51.92 -1.37
N ASP A 392 11.02 51.43 -0.30
CA ASP A 392 10.82 52.20 0.93
C ASP A 392 12.09 52.23 1.80
N SER A 393 13.21 51.70 1.31
CA SER A 393 14.51 51.69 1.99
C SER A 393 14.48 50.98 3.35
N VAL A 394 13.61 49.99 3.51
CA VAL A 394 13.61 49.09 4.67
C VAL A 394 14.76 48.08 4.52
N ILE A 395 14.92 47.56 3.31
CA ILE A 395 16.00 46.65 2.92
C ILE A 395 16.71 47.15 1.65
N ALA A 396 17.92 46.70 1.41
CA ALA A 396 18.68 46.96 0.19
C ALA A 396 19.13 45.65 -0.45
N LEU A 397 18.99 45.56 -1.77
CA LEU A 397 19.55 44.44 -2.54
C LEU A 397 21.08 44.56 -2.59
N VAL A 398 21.77 43.60 -2.00
CA VAL A 398 23.24 43.51 -2.02
C VAL A 398 23.71 42.78 -3.28
N GLU A 399 23.02 41.69 -3.63
CA GLU A 399 23.33 40.90 -4.81
C GLU A 399 22.05 40.28 -5.38
N ARG A 400 21.83 40.48 -6.68
CA ARG A 400 20.67 39.94 -7.38
C ARG A 400 20.85 38.44 -7.61
N GLY A 401 19.86 37.65 -7.21
CA GLY A 401 19.81 36.22 -7.50
C GLY A 401 19.61 35.93 -8.99
N ALA A 402 20.12 34.79 -9.46
CA ALA A 402 19.94 34.31 -10.83
C ALA A 402 19.77 32.78 -10.84
N GLY A 403 18.81 32.29 -11.63
CA GLY A 403 18.49 30.86 -11.73
C GLY A 403 18.10 30.27 -10.37
N VAL A 404 18.93 29.37 -9.85
CA VAL A 404 18.75 28.71 -8.54
C VAL A 404 19.32 29.50 -7.36
N ARG A 405 20.05 30.60 -7.60
CA ARG A 405 20.61 31.44 -6.54
C ARG A 405 19.60 32.46 -6.06
N ALA A 406 19.34 32.49 -4.75
CA ALA A 406 18.50 33.49 -4.10
C ALA A 406 19.20 34.87 -4.05
N SER A 407 18.40 35.93 -4.03
CA SER A 407 18.89 37.29 -3.81
C SER A 407 19.43 37.46 -2.39
N ARG A 408 20.40 38.36 -2.26
CA ARG A 408 21.01 38.74 -0.98
C ARG A 408 20.60 40.15 -0.61
N TRP A 409 20.10 40.32 0.60
CA TRP A 409 19.51 41.55 1.10
C TRP A 409 20.22 42.02 2.35
N ARG A 410 20.14 43.32 2.63
CA ARG A 410 20.59 43.92 3.89
C ARG A 410 19.46 44.75 4.47
N TRP A 411 19.18 44.57 5.75
CA TRP A 411 18.35 45.51 6.49
C TRP A 411 19.07 46.87 6.58
N ILE A 412 18.42 47.94 6.14
CA ILE A 412 19.01 49.28 6.12
C ILE A 412 18.14 50.33 6.80
N TRP A 413 16.93 49.96 7.26
CA TRP A 413 16.08 50.86 8.01
C TRP A 413 16.81 51.35 9.27
N ARG A 414 16.92 52.66 9.40
CA ARG A 414 17.42 53.36 10.59
C ARG A 414 16.23 54.05 11.24
N GLU A 415 16.14 53.93 12.56
CA GLU A 415 15.13 54.62 13.36
C GLU A 415 15.21 56.15 13.21
#